data_AF-V7EKM9-F1
#
_entry.id   AF-V7EKM9-F1
#
_cell.length_a   1.000
_cell.length_b   1.000
_cell.length_c   1.000
_cell.angle_alpha   90.00
_cell.angle_beta   90.00
_cell.angle_gamma   90.00
#
_symmetry.space_group_name_H-M   'P 1'
#
loop_
_entity.id
_entity.type
_entity.pdbx_description
1 polymer ?
#
loop_
_entity_poly.entity_id
_entity_poly.type
_entity_poly.pdbx_seq_one_letter_code
_entity_poly.pdbx_strand_id
1 'polypeptide(L)'
;MRNLDFAPLYRATVGFDRIADLMDRVLTSDVAQPTYPPYNIEKTADDAYRISIAVAGFTPDELGVEVKEGTLVVTARKAPEAEGRTYLHRGIATRAFERRFALADHVRVTGAAHEHGMLHVDLVRETPEALKPRRIEIASAAPRAVLEAKAEDATH
;
A
#
# COMPACT_ATOMS: atom_id res chain seq x y z
N MET A 1 -43.06 11.34 -19.56
CA MET A 1 -41.90 10.70 -18.92
C MET A 1 -41.00 10.16 -20.03
N ARG A 2 -39.82 10.76 -20.22
CA ARG A 2 -38.88 10.34 -21.27
C ARG A 2 -37.70 9.69 -20.55
N ASN A 3 -37.58 8.37 -20.66
CA ASN A 3 -36.45 7.63 -20.10
C ASN A 3 -35.18 8.07 -20.82
N LEU A 4 -34.24 8.62 -20.06
CA LEU A 4 -32.89 8.90 -20.54
C LEU A 4 -32.11 7.59 -20.39
N ASP A 5 -31.87 6.93 -21.52
CA ASP A 5 -31.03 5.75 -21.63
C ASP A 5 -29.57 6.21 -21.78
N PHE A 6 -28.77 5.95 -20.75
CA PHE A 6 -27.35 6.30 -20.68
C PHE A 6 -26.42 5.13 -21.07
N ALA A 7 -26.95 4.06 -21.68
CA ALA A 7 -26.17 2.94 -22.18
C ALA A 7 -24.98 3.29 -23.12
N PRO A 8 -24.94 4.41 -23.87
CA PRO A 8 -23.82 4.67 -24.79
C PRO A 8 -22.53 5.18 -24.10
N LEU A 9 -22.59 5.61 -22.83
CA LEU A 9 -21.43 6.18 -22.14
C LEU A 9 -20.41 5.13 -21.63
N TYR A 10 -20.75 3.84 -21.69
CA TYR A 10 -19.91 2.75 -21.16
C TYR A 10 -18.92 2.13 -22.16
N ARG A 11 -18.81 2.64 -23.41
CA ARG A 11 -18.03 1.96 -24.46
C ARG A 11 -16.62 2.53 -24.73
N ALA A 12 -16.04 3.33 -23.84
CA ALA A 12 -14.73 3.92 -24.12
C ALA A 12 -13.81 4.19 -22.92
N THR A 13 -13.95 3.49 -21.78
CA THR A 13 -13.00 3.65 -20.67
C THR A 13 -12.70 2.33 -19.96
N VAL A 14 -11.58 1.71 -20.33
CA VAL A 14 -10.98 0.65 -19.51
C VAL A 14 -10.50 1.31 -18.21
N GLY A 15 -11.19 1.04 -17.10
CA GLY A 15 -10.80 1.54 -15.77
C GLY A 15 -11.92 2.16 -14.94
N PHE A 16 -13.11 2.43 -15.52
CA PHE A 16 -14.25 2.93 -14.75
C PHE A 16 -14.87 1.87 -13.82
N ASP A 17 -14.80 0.59 -14.17
CA ASP A 17 -15.25 -0.50 -13.29
C ASP A 17 -14.48 -0.52 -11.96
N ARG A 18 -13.15 -0.27 -11.98
CA ARG A 18 -12.36 -0.17 -10.74
C ARG A 18 -12.73 1.04 -9.89
N ILE A 19 -13.13 2.14 -10.52
CA ILE A 19 -13.56 3.36 -9.82
C ILE A 19 -14.93 3.12 -9.18
N ALA A 20 -15.85 2.45 -9.88
CA ALA A 20 -17.14 2.05 -9.34
C ALA A 20 -16.97 1.10 -8.14
N ASP A 21 -16.11 0.08 -8.24
CA ASP A 21 -15.82 -0.84 -7.13
C ASP A 21 -15.18 -0.14 -5.92
N LEU A 22 -14.30 0.84 -6.16
CA LEU A 22 -13.70 1.67 -5.09
C LEU A 22 -14.74 2.56 -4.43
N MET A 23 -15.63 3.18 -5.21
CA MET A 23 -16.69 4.04 -4.68
C MET A 23 -17.74 3.23 -3.91
N ASP A 24 -18.12 2.05 -4.39
CA ASP A 24 -19.07 1.17 -3.69
C ASP A 24 -18.49 0.68 -2.35
N ARG A 25 -17.19 0.35 -2.29
CA ARG A 25 -16.50 0.07 -1.02
C ARG A 25 -16.48 1.26 -0.07
N VAL A 26 -16.28 2.47 -0.57
CA VAL A 26 -16.25 3.69 0.24
C VAL A 26 -17.65 4.05 0.76
N LEU A 27 -18.70 3.80 -0.04
CA LEU A 27 -20.09 4.11 0.31
C LEU A 27 -20.73 3.04 1.20
N THR A 28 -20.31 1.78 1.10
CA THR A 28 -20.73 0.68 1.99
C THR A 28 -19.91 0.61 3.29
N SER A 29 -18.81 1.35 3.38
CA SER A 29 -18.07 1.53 4.62
C SER A 29 -18.82 2.50 5.52
N ASP A 30 -19.61 1.95 6.44
CA ASP A 30 -20.41 2.65 7.45
C ASP A 30 -19.78 3.95 7.97
N VAL A 31 -20.63 4.96 8.04
CA VAL A 31 -20.43 6.29 8.61
C VAL A 31 -19.66 6.24 9.94
N ALA A 32 -18.45 6.81 9.91
CA ALA A 32 -17.81 7.54 11.01
C ALA A 32 -17.84 6.92 12.41
N GLN A 33 -17.55 5.64 12.57
CA GLN A 33 -17.02 5.15 13.84
C GLN A 33 -15.54 5.54 13.91
N PRO A 34 -15.05 6.21 14.98
CA PRO A 34 -13.63 6.43 15.15
C PRO A 34 -12.93 5.08 15.18
N THR A 35 -12.23 4.79 14.08
CA THR A 35 -11.54 3.56 13.75
C THR A 35 -10.54 3.24 14.87
N TYR A 36 -10.94 2.41 15.84
CA TYR A 36 -10.10 2.05 16.98
C TYR A 36 -9.19 0.87 16.68
N PRO A 37 -7.94 0.86 17.18
CA PRO A 37 -7.30 1.96 17.89
C PRO A 37 -7.01 3.14 16.96
N PRO A 38 -7.08 4.39 17.46
CA PRO A 38 -6.66 5.54 16.69
C PRO A 38 -5.17 5.40 16.34
N TYR A 39 -4.81 5.85 15.15
CA TYR A 39 -3.46 5.76 14.64
C TYR A 39 -3.11 6.99 13.80
N ASN A 40 -1.82 7.25 13.68
CA ASN A 40 -1.24 8.26 12.80
C ASN A 40 -0.29 7.58 11.82
N ILE A 41 -0.15 8.17 10.64
CA ILE A 41 0.90 7.83 9.68
C ILE A 41 1.64 9.12 9.37
N GLU A 42 2.93 9.18 9.68
CA GLU A 42 3.76 10.37 9.49
C GLU A 42 4.92 10.06 8.55
N LYS A 43 5.30 11.05 7.73
CA LYS A 43 6.52 11.01 6.91
C LYS A 43 7.65 11.61 7.75
N THR A 44 8.63 10.80 8.15
CA THR A 44 9.74 11.22 9.01
C THR A 44 10.96 11.69 8.22
N ALA A 45 11.12 11.19 6.98
CA ALA A 45 12.11 11.66 6.00
C ALA A 45 11.62 11.35 4.58
N ASP A 46 12.40 11.67 3.55
CA ASP A 46 11.96 11.48 2.15
C ASP A 46 11.54 10.06 1.80
N ASP A 47 12.28 9.08 2.32
CA ASP A 47 12.01 7.65 2.16
C ASP A 47 11.70 6.96 3.50
N ALA A 48 11.31 7.71 4.54
CA ALA A 48 11.00 7.14 5.86
C ALA A 48 9.62 7.57 6.37
N TYR A 49 8.91 6.61 6.95
CA TYR A 49 7.56 6.77 7.47
C TYR A 49 7.45 6.10 8.84
N ARG A 50 6.51 6.56 9.65
CA ARG A 50 6.19 5.94 10.94
C ARG A 50 4.68 5.81 11.09
N ILE A 51 4.23 4.64 11.50
CA ILE A 51 2.85 4.38 11.91
C ILE A 51 2.81 4.36 13.43
N SER A 52 1.99 5.21 14.04
CA SER A 52 1.87 5.35 15.50
C SER A 52 0.47 4.96 15.93
N ILE A 53 0.30 3.95 16.77
CA ILE A 53 -1.00 3.37 17.14
C ILE A 53 -1.19 3.47 18.65
N ALA A 54 -2.36 3.96 19.10
CA ALA A 54 -2.67 4.02 20.52
C ALA A 54 -3.03 2.63 21.05
N VAL A 55 -2.17 2.06 21.88
CA VAL A 55 -2.30 0.71 22.44
C VAL A 55 -2.26 0.71 23.97
N ALA A 56 -2.62 1.84 24.58
CA ALA A 56 -2.66 1.99 26.03
C ALA A 56 -3.50 0.88 26.68
N GLY A 57 -2.91 0.21 27.67
CA GLY A 57 -3.53 -0.90 28.38
C GLY A 57 -3.17 -2.29 27.86
N PHE A 58 -2.32 -2.39 26.83
CA PHE A 58 -1.67 -3.63 26.41
C PHE A 58 -0.20 -3.65 26.81
N THR A 59 0.28 -4.84 27.16
CA THR A 59 1.70 -5.11 27.35
C THR A 59 2.35 -5.53 26.03
N PRO A 60 3.69 -5.46 25.88
CA PRO A 60 4.37 -5.90 24.66
C PRO A 60 4.03 -7.35 24.26
N ASP A 61 3.86 -8.24 25.24
CA ASP A 61 3.53 -9.67 25.00
C ASP A 61 2.08 -9.88 24.52
N GLU A 62 1.21 -8.88 24.70
CA GLU A 62 -0.18 -8.90 24.22
C GLU A 62 -0.33 -8.29 22.82
N LEU A 63 0.75 -7.72 22.26
CA LEU A 63 0.79 -7.08 20.95
C LEU A 63 1.46 -8.00 19.92
N GLY A 64 0.85 -8.11 18.75
CA GLY A 64 1.43 -8.81 17.60
C GLY A 64 1.61 -7.86 16.42
N VAL A 65 2.79 -7.86 15.81
CA VAL A 65 3.10 -7.08 14.61
C VAL A 65 3.68 -8.02 13.58
N GLU A 66 3.00 -8.17 12.43
CA GLU A 66 3.41 -9.08 11.37
C GLU A 66 3.17 -8.46 10.00
N VAL A 67 4.00 -8.85 9.01
CA VAL A 67 3.78 -8.47 7.61
C VAL A 67 3.44 -9.71 6.81
N LYS A 68 2.28 -9.70 6.16
CA LYS A 68 1.79 -10.79 5.31
C LYS A 68 1.33 -10.21 3.98
N GLU A 69 1.88 -10.73 2.88
CA GLU A 69 1.43 -10.39 1.51
C GLU A 69 1.35 -8.88 1.23
N GLY A 70 2.35 -8.10 1.66
CA GLY A 70 2.35 -6.64 1.48
C GLY A 70 1.41 -5.88 2.42
N THR A 71 0.84 -6.55 3.42
CA THR A 71 -0.01 -5.93 4.45
C THR A 71 0.66 -6.06 5.81
N LEU A 72 0.83 -4.93 6.49
CA LEU A 72 1.21 -4.88 7.91
C LEU A 72 -0.05 -5.11 8.76
N VAL A 73 -0.03 -6.15 9.58
CA VAL A 73 -1.09 -6.53 10.50
C VAL A 73 -0.61 -6.30 11.93
N VAL A 74 -1.35 -5.49 12.67
CA VAL A 74 -1.13 -5.20 14.08
C VAL A 74 -2.31 -5.74 14.87
N THR A 75 -2.05 -6.64 15.81
CA THR A 75 -3.06 -7.27 16.65
C THR A 75 -2.79 -6.96 18.11
N ALA A 76 -3.84 -6.91 18.91
CA ALA A 76 -3.72 -6.92 20.37
C ALA A 76 -4.80 -7.82 20.97
N ARG A 77 -4.41 -8.66 21.93
CA ARG A 77 -5.34 -9.53 22.66
C ARG A 77 -4.91 -9.61 24.11
N LYS A 78 -5.84 -9.31 25.02
CA LYS A 78 -5.63 -9.56 26.45
C LYS A 78 -5.85 -11.02 26.80
N ALA A 79 -5.08 -11.50 27.77
CA ALA A 79 -5.42 -12.73 28.47
C ALA A 79 -6.80 -12.59 29.15
N PRO A 80 -7.57 -13.68 29.27
CA PRO A 80 -8.84 -13.65 29.99
C PRO A 80 -8.64 -13.14 31.42
N GLU A 81 -9.44 -12.16 31.84
CA GLU A 81 -9.38 -11.62 33.21
C GLU A 81 -9.73 -12.73 34.21
N ALA A 82 -9.00 -12.77 35.33
CA ALA A 82 -9.34 -13.66 36.44
C ALA A 82 -10.76 -13.36 36.95
N GLU A 83 -11.57 -14.40 37.08
CA GLU A 83 -12.94 -14.31 37.57
C GLU A 83 -12.96 -13.73 39.00
N GLY A 84 -13.89 -12.81 39.28
CA GLY A 84 -14.09 -12.25 40.63
C GLY A 84 -13.87 -10.74 40.80
N ARG A 85 -13.66 -9.97 39.73
CA ARG A 85 -13.61 -8.50 39.82
C ARG A 85 -15.00 -7.87 39.75
N THR A 86 -15.42 -7.24 40.84
CA THR A 86 -16.64 -6.41 40.87
C THR A 86 -16.29 -4.98 40.48
N TYR A 87 -16.73 -4.53 39.31
CA TYR A 87 -16.52 -3.17 38.84
C TYR A 87 -17.71 -2.29 39.24
N LEU A 88 -17.46 -1.14 39.87
CA LEU A 88 -18.49 -0.12 40.11
C LEU A 88 -18.83 0.66 38.82
N HIS A 89 -17.83 0.87 37.96
CA HIS A 89 -17.96 1.42 36.62
C HIS A 89 -16.77 0.96 35.78
N ARG A 90 -17.00 0.50 34.54
CA ARG A 90 -15.95 0.02 33.63
C ARG A 90 -15.90 0.90 32.38
N GLY A 91 -15.20 2.03 32.49
CA GLY A 91 -15.02 2.99 31.38
C GLY A 91 -13.90 2.64 30.40
N ILE A 92 -13.00 1.72 30.77
CA ILE A 92 -11.86 1.31 29.95
C ILE A 92 -11.98 -0.19 29.69
N ALA A 93 -12.42 -0.54 28.49
CA ALA A 93 -12.37 -1.91 27.99
C ALA A 93 -11.17 -2.03 27.05
N THR A 94 -10.14 -2.77 27.47
CA THR A 94 -9.04 -3.18 26.59
C THR A 94 -9.56 -4.27 25.65
N ARG A 95 -10.27 -3.83 24.62
CA ARG A 95 -10.84 -4.71 23.59
C ARG A 95 -9.74 -5.24 22.69
N ALA A 96 -9.80 -6.54 22.39
CA ALA A 96 -8.97 -7.10 21.35
C ALA A 96 -9.20 -6.36 20.03
N PHE A 97 -8.14 -6.12 19.28
CA PHE A 97 -8.23 -5.48 17.97
C PHE A 97 -7.30 -6.13 16.97
N GLU A 98 -7.61 -5.90 15.70
CA GLU A 98 -6.74 -6.15 14.57
C GLU A 98 -6.81 -4.95 13.62
N ARG A 99 -5.64 -4.45 13.22
CA ARG A 99 -5.47 -3.33 12.31
C ARG A 99 -4.59 -3.76 11.17
N ARG A 100 -4.99 -3.40 9.96
CA ARG A 100 -4.29 -3.76 8.73
C ARG A 100 -3.93 -2.49 7.97
N PHE A 101 -2.68 -2.41 7.54
CA PHE A 101 -2.15 -1.32 6.74
C PHE A 101 -1.59 -1.92 5.45
N ALA A 102 -2.15 -1.53 4.31
CA ALA A 102 -1.59 -1.90 3.02
C ALA A 102 -0.27 -1.15 2.81
N LEU A 103 0.81 -1.88 2.59
CA LEU A 103 2.12 -1.30 2.30
C LEU A 103 2.25 -1.11 0.78
N ALA A 104 2.82 0.01 0.38
CA ALA A 104 3.14 0.24 -1.03
C ALA A 104 4.33 -0.64 -1.46
N ASP A 105 4.48 -0.81 -2.77
CA ASP A 105 5.63 -1.49 -3.34
C ASP A 105 6.93 -0.86 -2.84
N HIS A 106 7.87 -1.71 -2.45
CA HIS A 106 9.18 -1.32 -1.92
C HIS A 106 9.18 -0.64 -0.54
N VAL A 107 8.05 -0.60 0.16
CA VAL A 107 8.02 -0.18 1.57
C VAL A 107 8.23 -1.40 2.47
N ARG A 108 9.15 -1.30 3.43
CA ARG A 108 9.48 -2.35 4.39
C ARG A 108 9.46 -1.82 5.81
N VAL A 109 9.04 -2.67 6.74
CA VAL A 109 9.11 -2.39 8.19
C VAL A 109 10.56 -2.57 8.64
N THR A 110 11.12 -1.57 9.30
CA THR A 110 12.49 -1.60 9.83
C THR A 110 12.53 -1.91 11.32
N GLY A 111 11.48 -1.55 12.06
CA GLY A 111 11.39 -1.79 13.49
C GLY A 111 10.01 -1.49 14.05
N ALA A 112 9.79 -1.95 15.28
CA ALA A 112 8.62 -1.58 16.06
C ALA A 112 9.04 -1.33 17.52
N ALA A 113 8.50 -0.27 18.13
CA ALA A 113 8.77 0.13 19.51
C ALA A 113 7.46 0.43 20.23
N HIS A 114 7.34 -0.06 21.48
CA HIS A 114 6.19 0.21 22.34
C HIS A 114 6.61 1.11 23.50
N GLU A 115 6.13 2.35 23.50
CA GLU A 115 6.51 3.37 24.48
C GLU A 115 5.30 4.24 24.83
N HIS A 116 5.15 4.59 26.11
CA HIS A 116 4.12 5.53 26.59
C HIS A 116 2.67 5.18 26.17
N GLY A 117 2.35 3.89 26.00
CA GLY A 117 1.02 3.43 25.55
C GLY A 117 0.78 3.59 24.05
N MET A 118 1.85 3.83 23.28
CA MET A 118 1.85 3.90 21.83
C MET A 118 2.72 2.79 21.25
N LEU A 119 2.31 2.27 20.10
CA LEU A 119 3.13 1.40 19.27
C LEU A 119 3.56 2.19 18.04
N HIS A 120 4.87 2.37 17.90
CA HIS A 120 5.50 2.99 16.74
C HIS A 120 6.05 1.88 15.84
N VAL A 121 5.66 1.89 14.58
CA VAL A 121 6.19 1.00 13.54
C VAL A 121 6.91 1.85 12.51
N ASP A 122 8.21 1.66 12.40
CA ASP A 122 9.07 2.39 11.47
C ASP A 122 9.10 1.68 10.12
N LEU A 123 8.96 2.46 9.05
CA LEU A 123 8.97 1.97 7.68
C LEU A 123 9.96 2.77 6.83
N VAL A 124 10.60 2.09 5.90
CA VAL A 124 11.49 2.69 4.91
C VAL A 124 11.05 2.29 3.50
N ARG A 125 11.18 3.23 2.56
CA ARG A 125 10.99 2.98 1.14
C ARG A 125 12.34 2.70 0.49
N GLU A 126 12.59 1.45 0.15
CA GLU A 126 13.80 1.06 -0.56
C GLU A 126 13.60 1.30 -2.07
N THR A 127 13.99 2.47 -2.59
CA THR A 127 13.97 2.66 -4.07
C THR A 127 15.11 1.83 -4.68
N PRO A 128 14.83 0.74 -5.44
CA PRO A 128 15.90 -0.05 -6.01
C PRO A 128 16.66 0.79 -7.04
N GLU A 129 18.00 0.90 -6.91
CA GLU A 129 18.84 1.55 -7.93
C GLU A 129 18.67 0.94 -9.33
N ALA A 130 18.15 -0.30 -9.41
CA ALA A 130 17.84 -0.99 -10.66
C ALA A 130 16.71 -0.36 -11.49
N LEU A 131 15.94 0.59 -10.93
CA LEU A 131 14.95 1.39 -11.67
C LEU A 131 15.54 2.67 -12.27
N LYS A 132 16.86 2.91 -12.14
CA LYS A 132 17.51 3.97 -12.91
C LYS A 132 17.31 3.64 -14.41
N PRO A 133 16.66 4.53 -15.19
CA PRO A 133 16.40 4.28 -16.61
C PRO A 133 17.73 4.02 -17.32
N ARG A 134 17.87 2.81 -17.89
CA ARG A 134 19.02 2.48 -18.75
C ARG A 134 18.75 3.10 -20.11
N ARG A 135 19.67 3.95 -20.57
CA ARG A 135 19.62 4.49 -21.93
C ARG A 135 19.79 3.32 -22.91
N ILE A 136 18.80 3.10 -23.76
CA ILE A 136 18.90 2.15 -24.88
C ILE A 136 19.52 2.91 -26.05
N GLU A 137 20.66 2.44 -26.55
CA GLU A 137 21.25 2.98 -27.77
C GLU A 137 20.43 2.50 -28.98
N ILE A 138 20.04 3.44 -29.85
CA ILE A 138 19.36 3.12 -31.11
C ILE A 138 20.45 2.85 -32.15
N ALA A 139 20.59 1.59 -32.55
CA ALA A 139 21.48 1.23 -33.66
C ALA A 139 20.93 1.79 -34.97
N SER A 140 21.71 2.64 -35.64
CA SER A 140 21.43 3.08 -37.01
C SER A 140 21.85 1.97 -37.98
N ALA A 141 20.88 1.35 -38.64
CA ALA A 141 21.16 0.54 -39.81
C ALA A 141 21.48 1.48 -40.97
N ALA A 142 22.77 1.81 -41.16
CA ALA A 142 23.20 2.43 -42.40
C ALA A 142 22.98 1.45 -43.56
N PRO A 143 22.42 1.88 -44.70
CA PRO A 143 22.24 1.03 -45.85
C PRO A 143 23.61 0.57 -46.37
N ARG A 144 23.76 -0.73 -46.54
CA ARG A 144 24.94 -1.37 -47.14
C ARG A 144 25.02 -0.90 -48.59
N ALA A 145 25.84 0.11 -48.86
CA ALA A 145 26.17 0.53 -50.22
C ALA A 145 26.84 -0.66 -50.93
N VAL A 146 26.12 -1.24 -51.90
CA VAL A 146 26.65 -2.26 -52.79
C VAL A 146 27.51 -1.52 -53.81
N LEU A 147 28.82 -1.72 -53.72
CA LEU A 147 29.84 -1.13 -54.59
C LEU A 147 29.58 -1.51 -56.05
N GLU A 148 29.61 -0.50 -56.91
CA GLU A 148 29.65 -0.63 -58.37
C GLU A 148 30.85 -1.47 -58.81
N ALA A 149 30.59 -2.54 -59.55
CA ALA A 149 31.61 -3.17 -60.40
C ALA A 149 31.39 -2.65 -61.83
N LYS A 150 32.11 -1.58 -62.17
CA LYS A 150 32.32 -1.13 -63.55
C LYS A 150 33.22 -2.15 -64.25
N ALA A 151 32.72 -2.79 -65.30
CA ALA A 151 33.55 -3.43 -66.32
C ALA A 151 32.97 -3.03 -67.69
N GLU A 152 33.60 -2.00 -68.26
CA GLU A 152 33.47 -1.60 -69.66
C GLU A 152 34.19 -2.60 -70.58
N ASP A 153 33.69 -2.65 -71.81
CA ASP A 153 34.32 -3.05 -73.08
C ASP A 153 34.60 -4.53 -73.38
N ALA A 154 33.86 -5.08 -74.36
CA ALA A 154 34.36 -5.17 -75.75
C ALA A 154 33.39 -5.94 -76.68
N THR A 155 32.94 -5.25 -77.74
CA THR A 155 32.93 -5.71 -79.15
C THR A 155 32.40 -7.11 -79.50
N HIS A 156 31.22 -7.18 -80.15
CA HIS A 156 31.11 -7.47 -81.59
C HIS A 156 29.69 -7.27 -82.14
#